data_AF-A0A1W6R837-F1
#
_entry.id   AF-A0A1W6R837-F1
#
_cell.length_a   1.000
_cell.length_b   1.000
_cell.length_c   1.000
_cell.angle_alpha   90.00
_cell.angle_beta   90.00
_cell.angle_gamma   90.00
#
_symmetry.space_group_name_H-M   'P 1'
#
loop_
_entity.id
_entity.type
_entity.pdbx_description
1 polymer ?
#
loop_
_entity_poly.entity_id
_entity_poly.type
_entity_poly.pdbx_seq_one_letter_code
_entity_poly.pdbx_strand_id
1 'polypeptide(L)'
;YKYMHKKYRTDKHRGIMIETEGEHPKGIEMDGKMMNSHFLDGSLVNMEGKEVDESRREMIRILKDLKQKHPEKDLDQLVEMANYYALSHQQKSRAFYRIQATRMMTGAGNILKKHAAEQAKKSVSLHEVQSDQPEEFVSKIFFDPCSYQCLENCGAVILTVVRKGGDISKTVYVDYKT
;
A
#
# COMPACT_ATOMS: atom_id res chain seq x y z
N TYR A 1 34.53 29.11 22.68
CA TYR A 1 33.75 29.77 21.61
C TYR A 1 34.66 30.00 20.41
N LYS A 2 34.35 29.42 19.25
CA LYS A 2 35.18 29.54 18.03
C LYS A 2 34.39 30.35 17.01
N TYR A 3 34.85 31.56 16.71
CA TYR A 3 34.20 32.45 15.75
C TYR A 3 34.39 31.91 14.32
N MET A 4 33.29 31.57 13.66
CA MET A 4 33.26 31.32 12.22
C MET A 4 33.42 32.63 11.46
N HIS A 5 34.45 32.72 10.61
CA HIS A 5 34.60 33.84 9.68
C HIS A 5 33.71 33.61 8.45
N LYS A 6 32.80 34.55 8.18
CA LYS A 6 32.01 34.60 6.95
C LYS A 6 32.79 35.33 5.86
N LYS A 7 32.86 34.77 4.66
CA LYS A 7 33.38 35.47 3.47
C LYS A 7 32.24 35.72 2.49
N TYR A 8 32.09 36.97 2.09
CA TYR A 8 31.12 37.41 1.09
C TYR A 8 31.80 37.51 -0.27
N ARG A 9 31.15 37.02 -1.32
CA ARG A 9 31.56 37.27 -2.69
C ARG A 9 30.50 38.11 -3.38
N THR A 10 30.89 39.29 -3.84
CA THR A 10 30.01 40.22 -4.55
C THR A 10 30.22 40.05 -6.05
N ASP A 11 29.15 39.67 -6.76
CA ASP A 11 29.12 39.73 -8.23
C ASP A 11 28.62 41.11 -8.66
N LYS A 12 29.52 41.94 -9.18
CA LYS A 12 29.23 43.32 -9.58
C LYS A 12 28.32 43.43 -10.80
N HIS A 13 28.10 42.36 -11.58
CA HIS A 13 27.23 42.42 -12.76
C HIS A 13 25.76 42.11 -12.48
N ARG A 14 25.44 41.57 -11.29
CA ARG A 14 24.05 41.21 -10.95
C ARG A 14 23.52 41.81 -9.66
N GLY A 15 24.32 42.54 -8.89
CA GLY A 15 23.85 43.24 -7.68
C GLY A 15 23.29 42.32 -6.58
N ILE A 16 23.57 41.00 -6.66
CA ILE A 16 23.09 40.00 -5.70
C ILE A 16 24.24 39.67 -4.75
N MET A 17 24.04 39.88 -3.45
CA MET A 17 24.89 39.33 -2.39
C MET A 17 24.39 37.92 -2.04
N ILE A 18 25.21 36.91 -2.27
CA ILE A 18 24.89 35.51 -1.94
C ILE A 18 25.58 35.16 -0.62
N GLU A 19 24.78 34.90 0.42
CA GLU A 19 25.25 34.27 1.65
C GLU A 19 25.55 32.80 1.35
N THR A 20 26.82 32.44 1.28
CA THR A 20 27.26 31.05 1.11
C THR A 20 27.73 30.54 2.47
N GLU A 21 26.93 29.69 3.12
CA GLU A 21 27.39 28.89 4.26
C GLU A 21 28.54 27.99 3.80
N GLY A 22 29.53 27.86 4.69
CA GLY A 22 30.81 27.21 4.42
C GLY A 22 30.68 25.78 3.90
N GLU A 23 31.45 25.54 2.85
CA GLU A 23 31.90 24.25 2.32
C GLU A 23 32.10 23.18 3.41
N HIS A 24 31.33 22.09 3.33
CA HIS A 24 31.54 20.90 4.16
C HIS A 24 32.86 20.21 3.78
N PRO A 25 33.73 19.87 4.74
CA PRO A 25 34.98 19.19 4.44
C PRO A 25 34.74 17.70 4.20
N LYS A 26 35.33 17.22 3.10
CA LYS A 26 35.75 15.85 2.80
C LYS A 26 34.66 14.86 2.38
N GLY A 27 34.75 14.50 1.10
CA GLY A 27 34.04 13.41 0.48
C GLY A 27 34.24 12.11 1.25
N ILE A 28 33.12 11.46 1.54
CA ILE A 28 33.07 10.04 1.83
C ILE A 28 32.99 9.38 0.47
N GLU A 29 34.13 8.88 -0.01
CA GLU A 29 34.17 7.83 -1.02
C GLU A 29 33.42 6.61 -0.47
N MET A 30 32.13 6.49 -0.78
CA MET A 30 31.45 5.20 -0.69
C MET A 30 31.63 4.53 -2.04
N ASP A 31 32.69 3.72 -2.07
CA ASP A 31 32.96 2.66 -3.03
C ASP A 31 31.64 2.03 -3.51
N GLY A 32 31.43 2.13 -4.82
CA GLY A 32 30.29 1.59 -5.52
C GLY A 32 30.35 0.07 -5.54
N LYS A 33 29.90 -0.58 -4.46
CA LYS A 33 29.49 -1.98 -4.54
C LYS A 33 28.06 -2.06 -5.06
N MET A 34 27.99 -2.11 -6.38
CA MET A 34 26.91 -2.75 -7.12
C MET A 34 26.55 -4.08 -6.48
N MET A 35 25.44 -4.11 -5.75
CA MET A 35 24.66 -5.31 -5.54
C MET A 35 23.20 -4.94 -5.78
N ASN A 36 22.91 -4.62 -7.04
CA ASN A 36 21.57 -4.52 -7.58
C ASN A 36 21.49 -5.36 -8.85
N SER A 37 21.95 -6.61 -8.76
CA SER A 37 21.70 -7.65 -9.75
C SER A 37 20.49 -8.48 -9.30
N HIS A 38 19.30 -7.91 -9.43
CA HIS A 38 18.06 -8.70 -9.42
C HIS A 38 17.04 -8.11 -10.39
N PHE A 39 17.51 -7.72 -11.57
CA PHE A 39 16.68 -7.27 -12.69
C PHE A 39 17.20 -7.86 -14.00
N LEU A 40 17.18 -9.19 -14.10
CA LEU A 40 16.82 -9.95 -15.31
C LEU A 40 16.94 -11.43 -14.94
N ASP A 41 15.83 -12.15 -14.81
CA ASP A 41 15.54 -13.36 -15.61
C ASP A 41 14.30 -14.10 -15.05
N GLY A 42 13.22 -14.11 -15.82
CA GLY A 42 12.42 -15.33 -16.05
C GLY A 42 11.45 -15.91 -15.01
N SER A 43 11.13 -15.31 -13.84
CA SER A 43 10.19 -15.96 -12.89
C SER A 43 9.31 -15.02 -12.05
N LEU A 44 8.64 -14.06 -12.68
CA LEU A 44 7.75 -13.11 -11.97
C LEU A 44 6.40 -13.68 -11.53
N VAL A 45 5.93 -14.77 -12.13
CA VAL A 45 4.56 -15.28 -11.87
C VAL A 45 4.41 -16.14 -10.60
N ASN A 46 5.52 -16.61 -10.01
CA ASN A 46 5.50 -17.54 -8.86
C ASN A 46 5.96 -16.93 -7.53
N MET A 47 6.51 -15.72 -7.53
CA MET A 47 6.91 -14.99 -6.31
C MET A 47 5.74 -14.23 -5.68
N GLU A 48 4.87 -13.64 -6.50
CA GLU A 48 3.77 -12.80 -6.01
C GLU A 48 2.79 -13.60 -5.11
N GLY A 49 2.46 -14.84 -5.49
CA GLY A 49 1.61 -15.71 -4.66
C GLY A 49 2.25 -16.07 -3.31
N LYS A 50 3.57 -16.30 -3.29
CA LYS A 50 4.31 -16.64 -2.07
C LYS A 50 4.47 -15.44 -1.14
N GLU A 51 4.79 -14.26 -1.68
CA GLU A 51 4.93 -13.03 -0.89
C GLU A 51 3.58 -12.53 -0.34
N VAL A 52 2.50 -12.67 -1.11
CA VAL A 52 1.14 -12.37 -0.64
C VAL A 52 0.74 -13.32 0.50
N ASP A 53 1.08 -14.60 0.37
CA ASP A 53 0.85 -15.60 1.42
C ASP A 53 1.67 -15.34 2.68
N GLU A 54 2.93 -14.89 2.55
CA GLU A 54 3.77 -14.51 3.69
C GLU A 54 3.23 -13.29 4.42
N SER A 55 2.83 -12.26 3.67
CA SER A 55 2.21 -11.05 4.22
C SER A 55 0.89 -11.37 4.94
N ARG A 56 0.07 -12.27 4.36
CA ARG A 56 -1.16 -12.75 4.98
C ARG A 56 -0.88 -13.52 6.27
N ARG A 57 0.14 -14.39 6.28
CA ARG A 57 0.58 -15.12 7.49
C ARG A 57 1.09 -14.17 8.58
N GLU A 58 1.81 -13.12 8.22
CA GLU A 58 2.27 -12.10 9.15
C GLU A 58 1.10 -11.29 9.74
N MET A 59 0.15 -10.86 8.90
CA MET A 59 -1.05 -10.16 9.35
C MET A 59 -1.89 -11.01 10.33
N ILE A 60 -2.05 -12.31 10.06
CA ILE A 60 -2.74 -13.23 10.98
C ILE A 60 -1.99 -13.32 12.32
N ARG A 61 -0.65 -13.35 12.31
CA ARG A 61 0.16 -13.35 13.54
C ARG A 61 -0.04 -12.08 14.35
N ILE A 62 0.00 -10.91 13.69
CA ILE A 62 -0.23 -9.61 14.33
C ILE A 62 -1.64 -9.53 14.93
N LEU A 63 -2.66 -9.93 14.19
CA LEU A 63 -4.05 -9.92 14.67
C LEU A 63 -4.27 -10.84 15.87
N LYS A 64 -3.64 -12.02 15.87
CA LYS A 64 -3.69 -12.95 17.02
C LYS A 64 -3.05 -12.35 18.26
N ASP A 65 -1.84 -11.78 18.13
CA ASP A 65 -1.15 -11.12 19.25
C ASP A 65 -1.93 -9.92 19.78
N LEU A 66 -2.52 -9.11 18.89
CA LEU A 66 -3.37 -7.99 19.28
C LEU A 66 -4.64 -8.45 20.00
N LYS A 67 -5.32 -9.51 19.53
CA LYS A 67 -6.52 -10.03 20.21
C LYS A 67 -6.20 -10.60 21.59
N GLN A 68 -5.02 -11.20 21.76
CA GLN A 68 -4.57 -11.71 23.06
C GLN A 68 -4.25 -10.57 24.04
N LYS A 69 -3.60 -9.51 23.57
CA LYS A 69 -3.22 -8.35 24.40
C LYS A 69 -4.39 -7.41 24.70
N HIS A 70 -5.37 -7.36 23.80
CA HIS A 70 -6.53 -6.49 23.88
C HIS A 70 -7.83 -7.28 23.63
N PRO A 71 -8.21 -8.20 24.54
CA PRO A 71 -9.44 -8.96 24.39
C PRO A 71 -10.69 -8.06 24.39
N GLU A 72 -10.63 -6.91 25.07
CA GLU A 72 -11.67 -5.90 25.22
C GLU A 72 -11.98 -5.11 23.94
N LYS A 73 -11.07 -5.15 22.96
CA LYS A 73 -11.24 -4.38 21.72
C LYS A 73 -12.05 -5.14 20.68
N ASP A 74 -12.86 -4.38 19.97
CA ASP A 74 -13.64 -4.85 18.84
C ASP A 74 -12.74 -5.26 17.67
N LEU A 75 -13.27 -6.12 16.80
CA LEU A 75 -12.54 -6.63 15.64
C LEU A 75 -12.04 -5.50 14.75
N ASP A 76 -12.86 -4.47 14.52
CA ASP A 76 -12.50 -3.32 13.68
C ASP A 76 -11.32 -2.52 14.25
N GLN A 77 -11.29 -2.34 15.59
CA GLN A 77 -10.19 -1.65 16.26
C GLN A 77 -8.89 -2.47 16.18
N LEU A 78 -8.99 -3.81 16.29
CA LEU A 78 -7.84 -4.70 16.15
C LEU A 78 -7.29 -4.71 14.73
N VAL A 79 -8.16 -4.64 13.72
CA VAL A 79 -7.78 -4.50 12.31
C VAL A 79 -7.06 -3.17 12.07
N GLU A 80 -7.56 -2.07 12.61
CA GLU A 80 -6.89 -0.77 12.50
C GLU A 80 -5.50 -0.80 13.15
N MET A 81 -5.39 -1.38 14.35
CA MET A 81 -4.11 -1.55 15.04
C MET A 81 -3.14 -2.44 14.25
N ALA A 82 -3.62 -3.54 13.66
CA ALA A 82 -2.81 -4.42 12.85
C ALA A 82 -2.29 -3.73 11.59
N ASN A 83 -3.14 -2.96 10.91
CA ASN A 83 -2.77 -2.18 9.74
C ASN A 83 -1.72 -1.11 10.06
N TYR A 84 -1.89 -0.40 11.18
CA TYR A 84 -0.87 0.55 11.64
C TYR A 84 0.45 -0.15 11.96
N TYR A 85 0.41 -1.30 12.63
CA TYR A 85 1.60 -2.05 13.01
C TYR A 85 2.36 -2.59 11.80
N ALA A 86 1.65 -3.17 10.83
CA ALA A 86 2.19 -3.66 9.57
C ALA A 86 2.85 -2.53 8.77
N LEU A 87 2.15 -1.41 8.63
CA LEU A 87 2.73 -0.24 7.99
C LEU A 87 3.94 0.27 8.77
N SER A 88 3.93 0.29 10.11
CA SER A 88 5.06 0.79 10.89
C SER A 88 6.31 -0.08 10.79
N HIS A 89 6.15 -1.41 10.64
CA HIS A 89 7.27 -2.36 10.59
C HIS A 89 7.97 -2.45 9.23
N GLN A 90 7.30 -2.01 8.16
CA GLN A 90 7.95 -1.96 6.84
C GLN A 90 9.13 -0.98 6.82
N GLN A 91 10.18 -1.36 6.08
CA GLN A 91 11.35 -0.52 5.86
C GLN A 91 10.92 0.82 5.24
N LYS A 92 11.34 1.94 5.87
CA LYS A 92 11.00 3.28 5.42
C LYS A 92 12.08 3.83 4.50
N SER A 93 11.66 4.40 3.38
CA SER A 93 12.57 5.07 2.44
C SER A 93 12.99 6.45 2.96
N ARG A 94 14.09 7.00 2.42
CA ARG A 94 14.53 8.38 2.75
C ARG A 94 13.46 9.44 2.49
N ALA A 95 12.65 9.25 1.44
CA ALA A 95 11.56 10.16 1.10
C ALA A 95 10.49 10.20 2.19
N PHE A 96 10.18 9.06 2.82
CA PHE A 96 9.22 8.99 3.92
C PHE A 96 9.57 9.96 5.06
N TYR A 97 10.82 9.93 5.53
CA TYR A 97 11.27 10.79 6.62
C TYR A 97 11.31 12.28 6.25
N ARG A 98 11.71 12.59 5.01
CA ARG A 98 11.65 13.97 4.50
C ARG A 98 10.23 14.51 4.53
N ILE A 99 9.27 13.74 4.01
CA ILE A 99 7.86 14.14 3.98
C ILE A 99 7.29 14.21 5.40
N GLN A 100 7.64 13.27 6.28
CA GLN A 100 7.19 13.26 7.67
C GLN A 100 7.66 14.51 8.42
N ALA A 101 8.93 14.92 8.25
CA ALA A 101 9.45 16.13 8.87
C ALA A 101 8.70 17.37 8.39
N THR A 102 8.54 17.57 7.09
CA THR A 102 7.78 18.71 6.54
C THR A 102 6.34 18.70 7.04
N ARG A 103 5.67 17.55 7.10
CA ARG A 103 4.31 17.47 7.63
C ARG A 103 4.20 17.80 9.11
N MET A 104 5.17 17.41 9.93
CA MET A 104 5.22 17.82 11.34
C MET A 104 5.39 19.34 11.46
N MET A 105 6.29 19.93 10.68
CA MET A 105 6.54 21.37 10.70
C MET A 105 5.35 22.21 10.19
N THR A 106 4.63 21.73 9.17
CA THR A 106 3.46 22.41 8.58
C THR A 106 2.14 22.03 9.26
N GLY A 107 2.16 21.27 10.37
CA GLY A 107 0.95 20.89 11.11
C GLY A 107 0.08 19.81 10.44
N ALA A 108 0.56 19.15 9.39
CA ALA A 108 -0.16 18.12 8.63
C ALA A 108 -0.09 16.70 9.25
N GLY A 109 0.51 16.55 10.44
CA GLY A 109 0.44 15.32 11.23
C GLY A 109 1.27 14.14 10.71
N ASN A 110 1.19 13.00 11.42
CA ASN A 110 1.99 11.82 11.10
C ASN A 110 1.46 11.14 9.83
N ILE A 111 2.36 10.84 8.90
CA ILE A 111 2.02 10.27 7.59
C ILE A 111 1.32 8.90 7.72
N LEU A 112 1.72 8.07 8.69
CA LEU A 112 1.09 6.76 8.93
C LEU A 112 -0.34 6.92 9.48
N LYS A 113 -0.53 7.88 10.39
CA LYS A 113 -1.86 8.19 10.94
C LYS A 113 -2.81 8.74 9.87
N LYS A 114 -2.31 9.60 8.97
CA LYS A 114 -3.12 10.08 7.84
C LYS A 114 -3.51 8.94 6.91
N HIS A 115 -2.58 8.05 6.58
CA HIS A 115 -2.87 6.91 5.71
C HIS A 115 -3.92 5.97 6.32
N ALA A 116 -3.81 5.67 7.62
CA ALA A 116 -4.82 4.89 8.34
C ALA A 116 -6.20 5.56 8.30
N ALA A 117 -6.26 6.87 8.60
CA ALA A 117 -7.51 7.62 8.55
C ALA A 117 -8.11 7.73 7.13
N GLU A 118 -7.28 7.85 6.09
CA GLU A 118 -7.73 7.85 4.70
C GLU A 118 -8.24 6.48 4.25
N GLN A 119 -7.62 5.39 4.71
CA GLN A 119 -8.15 4.05 4.46
C GLN A 119 -9.47 3.81 5.19
N ALA A 120 -9.61 4.23 6.45
CA ALA A 120 -10.87 4.14 7.19
C ALA A 120 -12.00 4.91 6.48
N LYS A 121 -11.72 6.09 5.93
CA LYS A 121 -12.70 6.83 5.11
C LYS A 121 -13.05 6.11 3.81
N LYS A 122 -12.06 5.47 3.15
CA LYS A 122 -12.31 4.66 1.95
C LYS A 122 -13.13 3.41 2.24
N SER A 123 -12.89 2.72 3.36
CA SER A 123 -13.70 1.55 3.75
C SER A 123 -15.14 1.95 4.10
N VAL A 124 -15.34 3.11 4.75
CA VAL A 124 -16.68 3.68 4.97
C VAL A 124 -17.34 4.07 3.64
N SER A 125 -16.60 4.68 2.70
CA SER A 125 -17.15 5.00 1.37
C SER A 125 -17.49 3.76 0.53
N LEU A 126 -16.77 2.64 0.70
CA LEU A 126 -17.14 1.36 0.09
C LEU A 126 -18.41 0.77 0.72
N HIS A 127 -18.70 1.11 1.97
CA HIS A 127 -19.97 0.81 2.63
C HIS A 127 -21.10 1.74 2.17
N GLU A 128 -20.84 3.02 1.90
CA GLU A 128 -21.84 3.96 1.37
C GLU A 128 -22.13 3.79 -0.13
N VAL A 129 -21.21 3.21 -0.90
CA VAL A 129 -21.44 2.84 -2.31
C VAL A 129 -22.14 1.48 -2.44
N GLN A 130 -22.23 0.69 -1.36
CA GLN A 130 -23.37 -0.21 -1.19
C GLN A 130 -24.58 0.64 -0.77
N SER A 131 -25.07 1.46 -1.68
CA SER A 131 -26.44 1.93 -1.57
C SER A 131 -27.31 0.69 -1.35
N ASP A 132 -28.08 0.68 -0.26
CA ASP A 132 -29.29 -0.10 -0.02
C ASP A 132 -30.32 0.13 -1.15
N GLN A 133 -29.91 0.00 -2.41
CA GLN A 133 -30.86 -0.39 -3.43
C GLN A 133 -31.17 -1.85 -3.14
N PRO A 134 -32.45 -2.23 -2.98
CA PRO A 134 -32.80 -3.62 -2.80
C PRO A 134 -32.18 -4.43 -3.95
N GLU A 135 -31.12 -5.19 -3.61
CA GLU A 135 -30.41 -6.15 -4.48
C GLU A 135 -31.40 -7.12 -5.17
N GLU A 136 -32.62 -7.17 -4.66
CA GLU A 136 -33.77 -7.92 -5.16
C GLU A 136 -34.18 -7.54 -6.59
N PHE A 137 -33.89 -6.33 -7.09
CA PHE A 137 -34.30 -5.94 -8.46
C PHE A 137 -33.22 -6.08 -9.53
N VAL A 138 -31.96 -6.32 -9.18
CA VAL A 138 -30.84 -6.41 -10.13
C VAL A 138 -30.31 -7.83 -10.20
N SER A 139 -30.33 -8.43 -11.39
CA SER A 139 -29.66 -9.71 -11.62
C SER A 139 -28.18 -9.52 -11.90
N LYS A 140 -27.35 -9.99 -10.98
CA LYS A 140 -25.90 -10.03 -11.11
C LYS A 140 -25.47 -11.40 -11.59
N ILE A 141 -24.66 -11.43 -12.65
CA ILE A 141 -24.10 -12.66 -13.22
C ILE A 141 -22.58 -12.61 -13.04
N PHE A 142 -21.99 -13.65 -12.45
CA PHE A 142 -20.55 -13.73 -12.20
C PHE A 142 -20.06 -15.17 -12.10
N PHE A 143 -18.74 -15.38 -12.20
CA PHE A 143 -18.12 -16.68 -11.96
C PHE A 143 -17.91 -16.93 -10.46
N ASP A 144 -18.19 -18.15 -10.00
CA ASP A 144 -17.96 -18.57 -8.61
C ASP A 144 -17.30 -19.95 -8.54
N PRO A 145 -16.01 -20.07 -8.17
CA PRO A 145 -15.11 -19.00 -7.70
C PRO A 145 -14.73 -17.97 -8.78
N CYS A 146 -14.19 -16.82 -8.37
CA CYS A 146 -13.70 -15.78 -9.29
C CYS A 146 -12.32 -16.10 -9.92
N SER A 147 -11.68 -17.18 -9.49
CA SER A 147 -10.43 -17.69 -10.05
C SER A 147 -10.43 -19.21 -10.09
N TYR A 148 -9.94 -19.77 -11.19
CA TYR A 148 -9.81 -21.21 -11.40
C TYR A 148 -8.36 -21.54 -11.72
N GLN A 149 -7.89 -22.67 -11.19
CA GLN A 149 -6.56 -23.20 -11.47
C GLN A 149 -6.71 -24.62 -12.00
N CYS A 150 -6.05 -24.90 -13.12
CA CYS A 150 -6.00 -26.23 -13.72
C CYS A 150 -4.57 -26.50 -14.22
N LEU A 151 -4.23 -27.78 -14.39
CA LEU A 151 -2.97 -28.20 -14.99
C LEU A 151 -3.09 -28.19 -16.52
N GLU A 152 -1.99 -28.01 -17.24
CA GLU A 152 -1.98 -27.97 -18.71
C GLU A 152 -2.55 -29.26 -19.35
N ASN A 153 -2.40 -30.40 -18.65
CA ASN A 153 -2.90 -31.69 -19.10
C ASN A 153 -4.35 -32.01 -18.70
N CYS A 154 -5.12 -31.04 -18.17
CA CYS A 154 -6.49 -31.28 -17.71
C CYS A 154 -7.51 -31.53 -18.84
N GLY A 155 -7.18 -31.17 -20.08
CA GLY A 155 -8.03 -31.31 -21.25
C GLY A 155 -9.20 -30.32 -21.30
N ALA A 156 -10.02 -30.27 -20.25
CA ALA A 156 -11.12 -29.33 -20.10
C ALA A 156 -11.31 -28.88 -18.64
N VAL A 157 -11.79 -27.65 -18.46
CA VAL A 157 -12.13 -27.07 -17.14
C VAL A 157 -13.60 -26.68 -17.11
N ILE A 158 -14.28 -27.03 -16.02
CA ILE A 158 -15.69 -26.64 -15.78
C ILE A 158 -15.67 -25.35 -14.97
N LEU A 159 -16.27 -24.30 -15.52
CA LEU A 159 -16.45 -23.00 -14.86
C LEU A 159 -17.93 -22.86 -14.47
N THR A 160 -18.19 -22.41 -13.24
CA THR A 160 -19.53 -22.18 -12.73
C THR A 160 -19.89 -20.70 -12.85
N VAL A 161 -21.01 -20.41 -13.52
CA VAL A 161 -21.62 -19.07 -13.57
C VAL A 161 -22.82 -19.05 -12.65
N VAL A 162 -22.88 -18.05 -11.78
CA VAL A 162 -23.95 -17.86 -10.79
C VAL A 162 -24.73 -16.59 -11.11
N ARG A 163 -26.05 -16.68 -10.98
CA ARG A 163 -26.96 -15.54 -10.94
C ARG A 163 -27.37 -15.26 -9.51
N LYS A 164 -27.20 -14.01 -9.07
CA LYS A 164 -27.64 -13.54 -7.74
C LYS A 164 -28.49 -12.29 -7.88
N GLY A 165 -29.60 -12.23 -7.15
CA GLY A 165 -30.53 -11.10 -7.19
C GLY A 165 -31.37 -11.02 -8.46
N GLY A 166 -32.33 -10.11 -8.45
CA GLY A 166 -33.34 -9.97 -9.50
C GLY A 166 -34.35 -11.11 -9.54
N ASP A 167 -35.25 -11.04 -10.52
CA ASP A 167 -36.37 -11.97 -10.69
C ASP A 167 -35.94 -13.29 -11.35
N ILE A 168 -35.83 -14.36 -10.57
CA ILE A 168 -35.37 -15.67 -11.04
C ILE A 168 -36.31 -16.34 -12.04
N SER A 169 -37.57 -15.88 -12.15
CA SER A 169 -38.52 -16.40 -13.13
C SER A 169 -38.18 -16.03 -14.57
N LYS A 170 -37.34 -15.00 -14.76
CA LYS A 170 -36.90 -14.54 -16.09
C LYS A 170 -35.70 -15.34 -16.60
N THR A 171 -35.72 -15.68 -17.87
CA THR A 171 -34.57 -16.29 -18.56
C THR A 171 -33.52 -15.23 -18.90
N VAL A 172 -32.24 -15.57 -18.70
CA VAL A 172 -31.09 -14.71 -19.04
C VAL A 172 -30.13 -15.52 -19.91
N TYR A 173 -29.66 -14.91 -20.99
CA TYR A 173 -28.60 -15.46 -21.85
C TYR A 173 -27.27 -14.79 -21.51
N VAL A 174 -26.20 -15.59 -21.44
CA VAL A 174 -24.86 -15.12 -21.08
C VAL A 174 -23.89 -15.61 -22.14
N ASP A 175 -23.39 -14.68 -22.94
CA ASP A 175 -22.34 -14.97 -23.91
C ASP A 175 -20.99 -15.10 -23.18
N TYR A 176 -20.15 -16.02 -23.64
CA TYR A 176 -18.82 -16.23 -23.08
C TYR A 176 -17.79 -16.42 -24.19
N LYS A 177 -16.53 -16.16 -23.85
CA LYS A 177 -15.37 -16.35 -24.72
C LYS A 177 -14.18 -16.80 -23.88
N THR A 178 -13.43 -17.76 -24.40
CA THR A 178 -12.14 -18.23 -23.88
C THR A 178 -10.99 -17.40 -24.43
#